data_AF-A0A3B9ZWA3-F1
#
_entry.id   AF-A0A3B9ZWA3-F1
#
_cell.length_a   1.000
_cell.length_b   1.000
_cell.length_c   1.000
_cell.angle_alpha   90.00
_cell.angle_beta   90.00
_cell.angle_gamma   90.00
#
_symmetry.space_group_name_H-M   'P 1'
#
loop_
_entity.id
_entity.type
_entity.pdbx_description
1 polymer ?
#
loop_
_entity_poly.entity_id
_entity_poly.type
_entity_poly.pdbx_seq_one_letter_code
_entity_poly.pdbx_strand_id
1 'polypeptide(L)'
;MEIIIKWLSGNYIELLGAILGFAYIFFSIRQNILTWPVGLLTSVLYIWVFFDSKLYADMGLQMYYVVVSIYGWVEWVKGNPTSTESKEELKVSRLSMNMGLVLAFASIAIFMLMWYVLKNYTDSPVPFGDSLATSLSIVATWMLARKILEHWLVWIFVDGFSCVLFWYKGLQPTVVLFVVYTFMAVLGYIEWKKSMVTERIEE
;
A
#
# COMPACT_ATOMS: atom_id res chain seq x y z
N MET A 1 17.93 15.35 -24.02
CA MET A 1 18.74 14.69 -22.97
C MET A 1 18.94 15.62 -21.77
N GLU A 2 19.34 16.88 -21.99
CA GLU A 2 19.52 17.87 -20.90
C GLU A 2 18.26 18.14 -20.06
N ILE A 3 17.08 18.22 -20.67
CA ILE A 3 15.80 18.43 -19.93
C ILE A 3 15.53 17.27 -18.96
N ILE A 4 15.79 16.03 -19.39
CA ILE A 4 15.60 14.83 -18.56
C ILE A 4 16.63 14.82 -17.43
N ILE A 5 17.91 15.09 -17.72
CA ILE A 5 18.97 15.14 -16.71
C ILE A 5 18.69 16.24 -15.68
N LYS A 6 18.23 17.42 -16.13
CA LYS A 6 17.87 18.55 -15.26
C LYS A 6 16.67 18.23 -14.37
N TRP A 7 15.65 17.56 -14.93
CA TRP A 7 14.49 17.11 -14.16
C TRP A 7 14.86 16.02 -13.15
N LEU A 8 15.69 15.04 -13.54
CA LEU A 8 16.20 13.99 -12.64
C LEU A 8 17.07 14.57 -11.52
N SER A 9 17.93 15.55 -11.82
CA SER A 9 18.74 16.22 -10.82
C SER A 9 17.93 17.12 -9.87
N GLY A 10 16.76 17.59 -10.32
CA GLY A 10 15.86 18.42 -9.50
C GLY A 10 14.92 17.62 -8.60
N ASN A 11 14.57 16.39 -8.99
CA ASN A 11 13.58 15.54 -8.30
C ASN A 11 14.20 14.24 -7.78
N TYR A 12 15.48 14.27 -7.38
CA TYR A 12 16.20 13.09 -6.91
C TYR A 12 15.56 12.44 -5.68
N ILE A 13 14.90 13.21 -4.82
CA ILE A 13 14.17 12.69 -3.64
C ILE A 13 12.91 11.93 -4.06
N GLU A 14 12.16 12.45 -5.03
CA GLU A 14 11.00 11.77 -5.60
C GLU A 14 11.42 10.46 -6.29
N LEU A 15 12.50 10.50 -7.07
CA LEU A 15 13.04 9.32 -7.73
C LEU A 15 13.50 8.25 -6.74
N LEU A 16 14.18 8.66 -5.66
CA LEU A 16 14.59 7.76 -4.59
C LEU A 16 13.35 7.16 -3.90
N GLY A 17 12.34 7.97 -3.61
CA GLY A 17 11.05 7.53 -3.09
C GLY A 17 10.39 6.48 -3.99
N ALA A 18 10.37 6.70 -5.31
CA ALA A 18 9.78 5.77 -6.25
C ALA A 18 10.53 4.43 -6.29
N ILE A 19 11.87 4.46 -6.31
CA ILE A 19 12.72 3.25 -6.30
C ILE A 19 12.48 2.45 -5.00
N LEU A 20 12.44 3.13 -3.86
CA LEU A 20 12.14 2.49 -2.58
C LEU A 20 10.70 1.96 -2.53
N GLY A 21 9.73 2.62 -3.17
CA GLY A 21 8.37 2.12 -3.33
C GLY A 21 8.30 0.80 -4.09
N PHE A 22 9.06 0.65 -5.18
CA PHE A 22 9.19 -0.65 -5.86
C PHE A 22 9.86 -1.71 -4.98
N ALA A 23 10.94 -1.34 -4.28
CA ALA A 23 11.62 -2.24 -3.35
C ALA A 23 10.69 -2.69 -2.21
N TYR A 24 9.84 -1.79 -1.72
CA TYR A 24 8.81 -2.08 -0.72
C TYR A 24 7.87 -3.20 -1.19
N ILE A 25 7.27 -3.05 -2.38
CA ILE A 25 6.36 -4.06 -2.92
C ILE A 25 7.10 -5.38 -3.16
N PHE A 26 8.33 -5.33 -3.67
CA PHE A 26 9.16 -6.52 -3.87
C PHE A 26 9.42 -7.29 -2.57
N PHE A 27 9.77 -6.60 -1.49
CA PHE A 27 9.95 -7.24 -0.18
C PHE A 27 8.62 -7.75 0.39
N SER A 28 7.51 -7.03 0.17
CA SER A 28 6.17 -7.47 0.56
C SER A 28 5.79 -8.79 -0.12
N ILE A 29 6.02 -8.92 -1.44
CA ILE A 29 5.79 -10.17 -2.21
C ILE A 29 6.56 -11.34 -1.58
N ARG A 30 7.81 -11.11 -1.20
CA ARG A 30 8.69 -12.10 -0.57
C ARG A 30 8.46 -12.30 0.92
N GLN A 31 7.47 -11.64 1.51
CA GLN A 31 7.21 -11.66 2.95
C GLN A 31 8.45 -11.30 3.80
N ASN A 32 9.34 -10.47 3.25
CA ASN A 32 10.57 -10.09 3.93
C ASN A 32 10.31 -8.90 4.87
N ILE A 33 10.83 -8.99 6.10
CA ILE A 33 10.69 -7.94 7.12
C ILE A 33 11.14 -6.55 6.65
N LEU A 34 12.08 -6.49 5.69
CA LEU A 34 12.58 -5.25 5.08
C LEU A 34 11.48 -4.45 4.38
N THR A 35 10.32 -5.04 4.08
CA THR A 35 9.15 -4.31 3.59
C THR A 35 8.82 -3.12 4.49
N TRP A 36 8.91 -3.26 5.82
CA TRP A 36 8.51 -2.19 6.72
C TRP A 36 9.49 -1.01 6.81
N PRO A 37 10.80 -1.20 7.03
CA PRO A 37 11.75 -0.08 7.02
C PRO A 37 11.84 0.60 5.65
N VAL A 38 11.72 -0.16 4.55
CA VAL A 38 11.72 0.41 3.19
C VAL A 38 10.44 1.22 2.95
N GLY A 39 9.27 0.73 3.38
CA GLY A 39 8.00 1.46 3.32
C GLY A 39 8.01 2.73 4.17
N LEU A 40 8.58 2.66 5.37
CA LEU A 40 8.79 3.81 6.26
C LEU A 40 9.63 4.89 5.57
N LEU A 41 10.79 4.50 5.04
CA LEU A 41 11.71 5.44 4.37
C LEU A 41 11.04 6.07 3.14
N THR A 42 10.36 5.26 2.33
CA THR A 42 9.55 5.72 1.18
C THR A 42 8.56 6.79 1.61
N SER A 43 7.79 6.51 2.66
CA SER A 43 6.73 7.41 3.16
C SER A 43 7.31 8.72 3.67
N VAL A 44 8.42 8.69 4.42
CA VAL A 44 9.10 9.89 4.92
C VAL A 44 9.62 10.77 3.78
N LEU A 45 10.17 10.18 2.72
CA LEU A 45 10.60 10.95 1.54
C LEU A 45 9.41 11.61 0.84
N TYR A 46 8.30 10.87 0.66
CA TYR A 46 7.10 11.44 0.04
C TYR A 46 6.39 12.50 0.91
N ILE A 47 6.48 12.42 2.25
CA ILE A 47 6.04 13.53 3.13
C ILE A 47 6.78 14.81 2.75
N TRP A 48 8.10 14.75 2.57
CA TRP A 48 8.90 15.93 2.20
C TRP A 48 8.53 16.45 0.81
N VAL A 49 8.37 15.56 -0.19
CA VAL A 49 7.97 15.94 -1.56
C VAL A 49 6.62 16.63 -1.58
N PHE A 50 5.63 16.09 -0.86
CA PHE A 50 4.29 16.66 -0.81
C PHE A 50 4.22 17.93 0.02
N PHE A 51 5.04 18.07 1.05
CA PHE A 51 5.16 19.31 1.80
C PHE A 51 5.68 20.45 0.91
N ASP A 52 6.76 20.22 0.17
CA ASP A 52 7.34 21.21 -0.76
C ASP A 52 6.34 21.58 -1.87
N SER A 53 5.60 20.59 -2.37
CA SER A 53 4.55 20.76 -3.38
C SER A 53 3.22 21.31 -2.84
N LYS A 54 3.11 21.56 -1.53
CA LYS A 54 1.88 22.01 -0.82
C LYS A 54 0.67 21.07 -0.99
N LEU A 55 0.92 19.78 -1.22
CA LEU A 55 -0.09 18.73 -1.36
C LEU A 55 -0.39 18.09 0.00
N TYR A 56 -1.06 18.84 0.88
CA TYR A 56 -1.26 18.44 2.27
C TYR A 56 -2.14 17.19 2.45
N ALA A 57 -3.08 16.95 1.52
CA ALA A 57 -3.92 15.75 1.55
C ALA A 57 -3.09 14.49 1.32
N ASP A 58 -2.23 14.49 0.29
CA ASP A 58 -1.32 13.38 -0.02
C ASP A 58 -0.27 13.20 1.08
N MET A 59 0.24 14.31 1.66
CA MET A 59 1.11 14.27 2.83
C MET A 59 0.44 13.56 4.03
N GLY A 60 -0.86 13.81 4.25
CA GLY A 60 -1.66 13.13 5.28
C GLY A 60 -1.70 11.62 5.12
N LEU A 61 -1.87 11.13 3.89
CA LEU A 61 -1.82 9.71 3.58
C LEU A 61 -0.43 9.11 3.84
N GLN A 62 0.64 9.85 3.53
CA GLN A 62 2.00 9.38 3.84
C GLN A 62 2.28 9.31 5.34
N MET A 63 1.71 10.21 6.15
CA MET A 63 1.77 10.10 7.61
C MET A 63 1.10 8.82 8.11
N TYR A 64 -0.05 8.43 7.53
CA TYR A 64 -0.66 7.13 7.80
C TYR A 64 0.32 5.99 7.47
N TYR A 65 0.98 6.04 6.31
CA TYR A 65 1.93 5.00 5.91
C TYR A 65 3.17 4.91 6.80
N VAL A 66 3.62 6.02 7.39
CA VAL A 66 4.65 5.99 8.44
C VAL A 66 4.17 5.20 9.66
N VAL A 67 2.98 5.52 10.17
CA VAL A 67 2.41 4.86 11.36
C VAL A 67 2.17 3.38 11.11
N VAL A 68 1.54 3.03 9.98
CA VAL A 68 1.26 1.62 9.67
C VAL A 68 2.54 0.84 9.39
N SER A 69 3.60 1.50 8.90
CA SER A 69 4.88 0.85 8.66
C SER A 69 5.57 0.48 9.97
N ILE A 70 5.52 1.35 10.98
CA ILE A 70 5.98 1.03 12.34
C ILE A 70 5.14 -0.10 12.94
N TYR A 71 3.81 -0.01 12.81
CA TYR A 71 2.90 -1.03 13.30
C TYR A 71 3.17 -2.40 12.68
N GLY A 72 3.25 -2.47 11.35
CA GLY A 72 3.54 -3.71 10.62
C GLY A 72 4.90 -4.30 10.97
N TRP A 73 5.92 -3.45 11.15
CA TRP A 73 7.23 -3.92 11.63
C TRP A 73 7.11 -4.60 12.99
N VAL A 74 6.44 -3.94 13.95
CA VAL A 74 6.25 -4.48 15.30
C VAL A 74 5.47 -5.79 15.26
N GLU A 75 4.39 -5.88 14.48
CA GLU A 75 3.58 -7.09 14.36
C GLU A 75 4.36 -8.26 13.76
N TRP A 76 5.16 -8.01 12.71
CA TRP A 76 5.94 -9.07 12.06
C TRP A 76 7.11 -9.55 12.92
N VAL A 77 7.71 -8.66 13.73
CA VAL A 77 8.78 -9.02 14.68
C VAL A 77 8.23 -9.76 15.90
N LYS A 78 7.03 -9.39 16.39
CA LYS A 78 6.39 -10.08 17.51
C LYS A 78 6.05 -11.54 17.20
N GLY A 79 5.76 -11.86 15.94
CA GLY A 79 5.41 -13.21 15.52
C GLY A 79 4.02 -13.63 15.99
N ASN A 80 3.75 -14.94 16.03
CA ASN A 80 2.44 -15.46 16.43
C ASN A 80 2.29 -15.56 17.96
N PRO A 81 1.36 -14.80 18.61
CA PRO A 81 1.23 -14.75 20.06
C PRO A 81 0.63 -16.02 20.70
N THR A 82 0.07 -16.95 19.93
CA THR A 82 -0.51 -18.21 20.45
C THR A 82 0.48 -19.37 20.55
N SER A 83 1.72 -19.19 20.10
CA SER A 83 2.78 -20.21 20.12
C SER A 83 3.59 -20.10 21.41
N THR A 84 3.39 -21.03 22.33
CA THR A 84 4.08 -21.08 23.64
C THR A 84 5.53 -21.57 23.54
N GLU A 85 5.94 -22.09 22.38
CA GLU A 85 7.29 -22.62 22.12
C GLU A 85 7.89 -21.93 20.90
N SER A 86 9.01 -21.24 21.11
CA SER A 86 9.82 -20.51 20.10
C SER A 86 9.12 -19.33 19.41
N LYS A 87 9.91 -18.32 19.02
CA LYS A 87 9.43 -17.13 18.29
C LYS A 87 9.03 -17.53 16.86
N GLU A 88 7.88 -18.16 16.68
CA GLU A 88 7.37 -18.43 15.34
C GLU A 88 7.05 -17.13 14.61
N GLU A 89 7.55 -17.01 13.38
CA GLU A 89 7.24 -15.90 12.50
C GLU A 89 5.72 -15.77 12.31
N LEU A 90 5.23 -14.55 12.11
CA LEU A 90 3.81 -14.35 11.82
C LEU A 90 3.48 -15.09 10.51
N LYS A 91 2.54 -16.05 10.57
CA LYS A 91 2.12 -16.84 9.40
C LYS A 91 1.08 -16.12 8.55
N VAL A 92 1.03 -16.44 7.27
CA VAL A 92 -0.01 -15.91 6.37
C VAL A 92 -1.36 -16.49 6.76
N SER A 93 -2.37 -15.64 6.89
CA SER A 93 -3.71 -16.02 7.30
C SER A 93 -4.76 -15.66 6.26
N ARG A 94 -5.95 -16.24 6.41
CA ARG A 94 -7.15 -15.91 5.61
C ARG A 94 -8.03 -14.94 6.38
N LEU A 95 -8.67 -14.03 5.65
CA LEU A 95 -9.66 -13.13 6.22
C LEU A 95 -10.87 -13.92 6.74
N SER A 96 -11.19 -13.76 8.03
CA SER A 96 -12.42 -14.30 8.61
C SER A 96 -13.62 -13.43 8.24
N MET A 97 -14.82 -14.02 8.17
CA MET A 97 -16.03 -13.29 7.78
C MET A 97 -16.35 -12.11 8.73
N ASN A 98 -16.21 -12.33 10.05
CA ASN A 98 -16.46 -11.29 11.04
C ASN A 98 -15.49 -10.12 10.89
N MET A 99 -14.20 -10.41 10.68
CA MET A 99 -13.21 -9.38 10.41
C MET A 99 -13.48 -8.68 9.07
N GLY A 100 -13.90 -9.42 8.04
CA GLY A 100 -14.28 -8.87 6.75
C GLY A 100 -15.40 -7.85 6.85
N LEU A 101 -16.42 -8.10 7.66
CA LEU A 101 -17.49 -7.13 7.93
C LEU A 101 -16.96 -5.87 8.62
N VAL A 102 -16.11 -6.02 9.64
CA VAL A 102 -15.49 -4.88 10.34
C VAL A 102 -14.66 -4.03 9.36
N LEU A 103 -13.85 -4.67 8.52
CA LEU A 103 -13.03 -3.98 7.52
C LEU A 103 -13.86 -3.32 6.42
N ALA A 104 -14.99 -3.91 6.03
CA ALA A 104 -15.92 -3.29 5.09
C ALA A 104 -16.54 -2.01 5.69
N PHE A 105 -17.00 -2.06 6.95
CA PHE A 105 -17.50 -0.87 7.65
C PHE A 105 -16.41 0.19 7.81
N ALA A 106 -15.19 -0.20 8.17
CA ALA A 106 -14.05 0.71 8.25
C ALA A 106 -13.75 1.36 6.89
N SER A 107 -13.76 0.59 5.81
CA SER A 107 -13.56 1.09 4.44
C SER A 107 -14.62 2.12 4.05
N ILE A 108 -15.89 1.87 4.39
CA ILE A 108 -17.00 2.80 4.13
C ILE A 108 -16.84 4.08 4.96
N ALA A 109 -16.48 3.97 6.25
CA ALA A 109 -16.29 5.12 7.12
C ALA A 109 -15.14 6.02 6.62
N ILE A 110 -13.99 5.41 6.28
CA ILE A 110 -12.83 6.11 5.72
C ILE A 110 -13.20 6.73 4.36
N PHE A 111 -13.93 6.01 3.51
CA PHE A 111 -14.40 6.51 2.22
C PHE A 111 -15.25 7.78 2.40
N MET A 112 -16.25 7.75 3.29
CA MET A 112 -17.13 8.89 3.54
C MET A 112 -16.35 10.10 4.05
N LEU A 113 -15.38 9.88 4.95
CA LEU A 113 -14.49 10.93 5.44
C LEU A 113 -13.64 11.52 4.32
N MET A 114 -12.96 10.68 3.54
CA MET A 114 -12.11 11.12 2.43
C MET A 114 -12.92 11.84 1.36
N TRP A 115 -14.13 11.35 1.06
CA TRP A 115 -15.00 11.99 0.08
C TRP A 115 -15.47 13.36 0.55
N TYR A 116 -15.83 13.49 1.83
CA TYR A 116 -16.16 14.79 2.40
C TYR A 116 -14.98 15.76 2.35
N VAL A 117 -13.77 15.31 2.68
CA VAL A 117 -12.56 16.14 2.64
C VAL A 117 -12.24 16.56 1.20
N LEU A 118 -12.14 15.59 0.28
CA LEU A 118 -11.77 15.85 -1.11
C LEU A 118 -12.80 16.71 -1.83
N LYS A 119 -14.10 16.52 -1.56
CA LYS A 119 -15.17 17.31 -2.20
C LYS A 119 -15.25 18.76 -1.72
N ASN A 120 -14.98 19.03 -0.44
CA ASN A 120 -15.22 20.35 0.15
C ASN A 120 -13.95 21.18 0.37
N TYR A 121 -12.77 20.54 0.43
CA TYR A 121 -11.51 21.21 0.80
C TYR A 121 -10.38 21.00 -0.21
N THR A 122 -10.65 20.34 -1.34
CA THR A 122 -9.63 20.12 -2.39
C THR A 122 -10.22 20.28 -3.79
N ASP A 123 -9.34 20.43 -4.76
CA ASP A 123 -9.70 20.55 -6.18
C ASP A 123 -9.63 19.19 -6.92
N SER A 124 -9.88 18.07 -6.22
CA SER A 124 -9.87 16.75 -6.87
C SER A 124 -10.93 16.70 -7.98
N PRO A 125 -10.57 16.32 -9.21
CA PRO A 125 -11.52 16.23 -10.33
C PRO A 125 -12.44 15.01 -10.23
N VAL A 126 -12.05 13.98 -9.45
CA VAL A 126 -12.83 12.76 -9.24
C VAL A 126 -12.82 12.35 -7.75
N PRO A 127 -13.37 13.18 -6.84
CA PRO A 127 -13.28 12.95 -5.40
C PRO A 127 -13.82 11.58 -4.96
N PHE A 128 -14.86 11.09 -5.63
CA PHE A 128 -15.41 9.76 -5.37
C PHE A 128 -14.39 8.65 -5.65
N GLY A 129 -13.77 8.66 -6.83
CA GLY A 129 -12.80 7.63 -7.23
C GLY A 129 -11.54 7.69 -6.38
N ASP A 130 -11.03 8.89 -6.12
CA ASP A 130 -9.85 9.11 -5.28
C ASP A 130 -10.10 8.64 -3.83
N SER A 131 -11.30 8.91 -3.29
CA SER A 131 -11.68 8.45 -1.94
C SER A 131 -11.79 6.93 -1.84
N LEU A 132 -12.34 6.28 -2.88
CA LEU A 132 -12.49 4.82 -2.92
C LEU A 132 -11.13 4.12 -3.00
N ALA A 133 -10.25 4.58 -3.89
CA ALA A 133 -8.90 4.04 -3.99
C ALA A 133 -8.14 4.23 -2.66
N THR A 134 -8.27 5.40 -2.03
CA THR A 134 -7.59 5.70 -0.76
C THR A 134 -8.10 4.85 0.40
N SER A 135 -9.42 4.73 0.57
CA SER A 135 -10.00 3.98 1.69
C SER A 135 -9.63 2.50 1.63
N LEU A 136 -9.69 1.90 0.43
CA LEU A 136 -9.29 0.52 0.21
C LEU A 136 -7.78 0.31 0.40
N SER A 137 -6.95 1.26 -0.05
CA SER A 137 -5.49 1.21 0.14
C SER A 137 -5.09 1.21 1.62
N ILE A 138 -5.75 2.06 2.43
CA ILE A 138 -5.55 2.11 3.88
C ILE A 138 -5.87 0.74 4.50
N VAL A 139 -7.05 0.19 4.20
CA VAL A 139 -7.46 -1.11 4.75
C VAL A 139 -6.57 -2.25 4.26
N ALA A 140 -6.19 -2.27 2.98
CA ALA A 140 -5.29 -3.26 2.40
C ALA A 140 -3.90 -3.24 3.05
N THR A 141 -3.37 -2.05 3.36
CA THR A 141 -2.05 -1.93 4.01
C THR A 141 -2.10 -2.43 5.45
N TRP A 142 -3.20 -2.16 6.17
CA TRP A 142 -3.41 -2.75 7.49
C TRP A 142 -3.54 -4.28 7.41
N MET A 143 -4.24 -4.81 6.41
CA MET A 143 -4.34 -6.26 6.18
C MET A 143 -2.98 -6.89 5.88
N LEU A 144 -2.11 -6.21 5.13
CA LEU A 144 -0.72 -6.61 4.91
C LEU A 144 0.06 -6.65 6.24
N ALA A 145 -0.11 -5.65 7.11
CA ALA A 145 0.50 -5.63 8.45
C ALA A 145 0.13 -6.86 9.28
N ARG A 146 -1.08 -7.40 9.09
CA ARG A 146 -1.59 -8.61 9.74
C ARG A 146 -1.34 -9.90 8.96
N LYS A 147 -0.57 -9.85 7.87
CA LYS A 147 -0.34 -10.95 6.91
C LYS A 147 -1.63 -11.66 6.46
N ILE A 148 -2.69 -10.90 6.17
CA ILE A 148 -3.94 -11.43 5.61
C ILE A 148 -3.82 -11.53 4.10
N LEU A 149 -3.93 -12.73 3.52
CA LEU A 149 -3.70 -12.96 2.08
C LEU A 149 -4.58 -12.10 1.17
N GLU A 150 -5.84 -11.90 1.52
CA GLU A 150 -6.83 -11.18 0.71
C GLU A 150 -6.46 -9.71 0.44
N HIS A 151 -5.48 -9.12 1.15
CA HIS A 151 -5.01 -7.77 0.87
C HIS A 151 -4.51 -7.62 -0.57
N TRP A 152 -3.89 -8.66 -1.14
CA TRP A 152 -3.45 -8.65 -2.53
C TRP A 152 -4.62 -8.55 -3.52
N LEU A 153 -5.77 -9.15 -3.20
CA LEU A 153 -6.97 -9.04 -4.04
C LEU A 153 -7.52 -7.60 -4.01
N VAL A 154 -7.43 -6.94 -2.85
CA VAL A 154 -7.77 -5.52 -2.74
C VAL A 154 -6.82 -4.68 -3.59
N TRP A 155 -5.51 -4.94 -3.55
CA TRP A 155 -4.53 -4.23 -4.39
C TRP A 155 -4.75 -4.46 -5.89
N ILE A 156 -5.03 -5.68 -6.33
CA ILE A 156 -5.36 -5.95 -7.74
C ILE A 156 -6.56 -5.10 -8.19
N PHE A 157 -7.60 -5.02 -7.36
CA PHE A 157 -8.76 -4.18 -7.65
C PHE A 157 -8.40 -2.68 -7.65
N VAL A 158 -7.74 -2.20 -6.60
CA VAL A 158 -7.36 -0.78 -6.46
C VAL A 158 -6.45 -0.34 -7.59
N ASP A 159 -5.47 -1.15 -7.96
CA ASP A 159 -4.51 -0.80 -9.00
C ASP A 159 -5.17 -0.80 -10.39
N GLY A 160 -5.99 -1.81 -10.68
CA GLY A 160 -6.78 -1.87 -11.92
C GLY A 160 -7.80 -0.73 -12.02
N PHE A 161 -8.49 -0.41 -10.93
CA PHE A 161 -9.40 0.73 -10.85
C PHE A 161 -8.66 2.06 -11.06
N SER A 162 -7.50 2.20 -10.43
CA SER A 162 -6.64 3.38 -10.56
C SER A 162 -6.10 3.54 -11.97
N CYS A 163 -5.79 2.45 -12.70
CA CYS A 163 -5.43 2.53 -14.12
C CYS A 163 -6.49 3.26 -14.95
N VAL A 164 -7.77 2.90 -14.78
CA VAL A 164 -8.89 3.53 -15.50
C VAL A 164 -9.04 4.99 -15.09
N LEU A 165 -8.92 5.27 -13.79
CA LEU A 165 -9.02 6.62 -13.24
C LEU A 165 -7.92 7.54 -13.77
N PHE A 166 -6.67 7.07 -13.80
CA PHE A 166 -5.54 7.84 -14.33
C PHE A 166 -5.55 7.98 -15.85
N TRP A 167 -6.12 7.01 -16.56
CA TRP A 167 -6.39 7.15 -18.00
C TRP A 167 -7.36 8.30 -18.26
N TYR A 168 -8.46 8.37 -17.49
CA TYR A 168 -9.41 9.48 -17.57
C TYR A 168 -8.78 10.84 -17.22
N LYS A 169 -7.86 10.86 -16.25
CA LYS A 169 -7.08 12.06 -15.88
C LYS A 169 -6.00 12.44 -16.93
N GLY A 170 -5.80 11.65 -17.98
CA GLY A 170 -4.79 11.91 -19.01
C GLY A 170 -3.35 11.71 -18.54
N LEU A 171 -3.12 10.87 -17.52
CA LEU A 171 -1.81 10.63 -16.91
C LEU A 171 -1.22 9.30 -17.37
N GLN A 172 -0.76 9.22 -18.63
CA GLN A 172 -0.30 7.98 -19.25
C GLN A 172 0.89 7.30 -18.53
N PRO A 173 1.92 8.04 -18.05
CA PRO A 173 3.01 7.41 -17.29
C PRO A 173 2.51 6.69 -16.03
N THR A 174 1.54 7.30 -15.33
CA THR A 174 0.92 6.74 -14.12
C THR A 174 0.10 5.50 -14.46
N VAL A 175 -0.60 5.48 -15.60
CA VAL A 175 -1.32 4.27 -16.04
C VAL A 175 -0.36 3.09 -16.20
N VAL A 176 0.78 3.27 -16.86
CA VAL A 176 1.78 2.20 -17.03
C VAL A 176 2.28 1.71 -15.68
N LEU A 177 2.54 2.62 -14.75
CA LEU A 177 2.95 2.29 -13.38
C LEU A 177 1.93 1.40 -12.67
N PHE A 178 0.65 1.78 -12.69
CA PHE A 178 -0.40 1.01 -12.02
C PHE A 178 -0.69 -0.34 -12.71
N VAL A 179 -0.46 -0.45 -14.02
CA VAL A 179 -0.47 -1.74 -14.71
C VAL A 179 0.63 -2.65 -14.14
N VAL A 180 1.85 -2.13 -13.96
CA VAL A 180 2.96 -2.87 -13.34
C VAL A 180 2.61 -3.28 -11.90
N TYR A 181 2.07 -2.38 -11.09
CA TYR A 181 1.64 -2.69 -9.71
C TYR A 181 0.56 -3.78 -9.68
N THR A 182 -0.41 -3.73 -10.59
CA THR A 182 -1.43 -4.79 -10.73
C THR A 182 -0.76 -6.15 -10.94
N PHE A 183 0.22 -6.25 -11.84
CA PHE A 183 0.98 -7.50 -12.06
C PHE A 183 1.76 -7.93 -10.82
N MET A 184 2.43 -6.99 -10.13
CA MET A 184 3.15 -7.26 -8.89
C MET A 184 2.20 -7.78 -7.79
N ALA A 185 0.99 -7.23 -7.69
CA ALA A 185 -0.02 -7.67 -6.74
C ALA A 185 -0.53 -9.09 -7.04
N VAL A 186 -0.71 -9.43 -8.32
CA VAL A 186 -1.01 -10.82 -8.74
C VAL A 186 0.11 -11.77 -8.33
N LEU A 187 1.38 -11.40 -8.58
CA LEU A 187 2.53 -12.21 -8.16
C LEU A 187 2.59 -12.38 -6.64
N GLY A 188 2.34 -11.31 -5.89
CA GLY A 188 2.25 -11.33 -4.43
C GLY A 188 1.20 -12.30 -3.91
N TYR A 189 -0.01 -12.26 -4.49
CA TYR A 189 -1.08 -13.21 -4.15
C TYR A 189 -0.67 -14.66 -4.38
N ILE A 190 -0.06 -14.94 -5.54
CA ILE A 190 0.36 -16.29 -5.91
C ILE A 190 1.45 -16.79 -4.95
N GLU A 191 2.44 -15.95 -4.65
CA GLU A 191 3.57 -16.32 -3.79
C GLU A 191 3.13 -16.60 -2.35
N TRP A 192 2.29 -15.73 -1.78
CA TRP A 192 1.76 -15.93 -0.44
C TRP A 192 0.81 -17.12 -0.37
N LYS A 193 0.01 -17.38 -1.41
CA LYS A 193 -0.84 -18.57 -1.45
C LYS A 193 -0.02 -19.86 -1.51
N LYS A 194 1.12 -19.86 -2.20
CA LYS A 194 2.04 -21.01 -2.22
C LYS A 194 2.66 -21.26 -0.85
N SER A 195 3.12 -20.21 -0.14
CA SER A 195 3.72 -20.38 1.19
C SER A 195 2.75 -21.02 2.18
N MET A 196 1.45 -20.66 2.13
CA MET A 196 0.42 -21.29 2.96
C MET A 196 0.22 -22.78 2.69
N VAL A 197 0.41 -23.24 1.45
CA VAL A 197 0.27 -24.66 1.11
C VAL A 197 1.48 -25.45 1.59
N THR A 198 2.68 -24.89 1.44
CA THR A 198 3.92 -25.51 1.94
C THR A 198 3.90 -25.67 3.46
N GLU A 199 3.55 -24.60 4.20
CA GLU A 199 3.44 -24.64 5.66
C GLU A 199 2.46 -25.73 6.14
N ARG A 200 1.31 -25.90 5.46
CA ARG A 200 0.33 -26.94 5.80
C ARG A 200 0.83 -28.37 5.57
N ILE A 201 1.78 -28.59 4.66
CA ILE A 201 2.34 -29.92 4.37
C ILE A 201 3.42 -30.28 5.40
N GLU A 202 4.09 -29.28 5.98
CA GLU A 202 5.15 -29.44 6.97
C GLU A 202 4.62 -29.59 8.41
N GLU A 203 3.40 -29.12 8.69
CA GLU A 203 2.63 -29.34 9.94
C GLU A 203 1.94 -30.72 9.99
#